data_AF-A0A2E6RJZ0-F1
#
_entry.id   AF-A0A2E6RJZ0-F1
#
_cell.length_a   1.000
_cell.length_b   1.000
_cell.length_c   1.000
_cell.angle_alpha   90.00
_cell.angle_beta   90.00
_cell.angle_gamma   90.00
#
_symmetry.space_group_name_H-M   'P 1'
#
loop_
_entity.id
_entity.type
_entity.pdbx_description
1 polymer ?
#
loop_
_entity_poly.entity_id
_entity_poly.type
_entity_poly.pdbx_seq_one_letter_code
_entity_poly.pdbx_strand_id
1 'polypeptide(L)'
;MAPRKLPRKQLKRSARNYRDNPKSRAKKNAYNRKRNATPEAIAYRVELKRARRKAGAEGKGGKDFSHTKSGRLVRESPSKNRARNRSRK
;
A
#
# COMPACT_ATOMS: atom_id res chain seq x y z
N MET A 1 13.23 -5.69 -18.86
CA MET A 1 13.04 -6.96 -18.11
C MET A 1 12.48 -6.66 -16.73
N ALA A 2 11.48 -7.42 -16.26
CA ALA A 2 11.06 -7.33 -14.86
C ALA A 2 12.24 -7.71 -13.95
N PRO A 3 12.44 -7.02 -12.82
CA PRO A 3 13.58 -7.30 -11.94
C PRO A 3 13.53 -8.75 -11.46
N ARG A 4 14.71 -9.39 -11.40
CA ARG A 4 14.88 -10.74 -10.85
C ARG A 4 14.27 -10.80 -9.45
N LYS A 5 13.55 -11.90 -9.15
CA LYS A 5 12.95 -12.10 -7.83
C LYS A 5 14.03 -11.99 -6.74
N LEU A 6 13.78 -11.17 -5.72
CA LEU A 6 14.72 -11.01 -4.61
C LEU A 6 15.01 -12.35 -3.92
N PRO A 7 16.26 -12.60 -3.48
CA PRO A 7 16.61 -13.80 -2.75
C PRO A 7 15.86 -13.87 -1.42
N ARG A 8 15.58 -15.10 -0.93
CA ARG A 8 14.75 -15.36 0.26
C ARG A 8 15.20 -14.55 1.47
N LYS A 9 16.51 -14.45 1.67
CA LYS A 9 17.16 -13.75 2.80
C LYS A 9 16.84 -12.25 2.84
N GLN A 10 16.59 -11.63 1.69
CA GLN A 10 16.25 -10.21 1.59
C GLN A 10 14.73 -9.94 1.68
N LEU A 11 13.89 -10.98 1.69
CA LEU A 11 12.44 -10.83 1.78
C LEU A 11 11.99 -10.58 3.22
N LYS A 12 11.06 -9.64 3.39
CA LYS A 12 10.36 -9.40 4.67
C LYS A 12 9.45 -10.59 5.03
N ARG A 13 9.12 -10.75 6.32
CA ARG A 13 8.36 -11.89 6.88
C ARG A 13 7.12 -12.26 6.06
N SER A 14 6.26 -11.29 5.75
CA SER A 14 5.04 -11.54 4.96
C SER A 14 5.34 -11.95 3.52
N ALA A 15 6.36 -11.36 2.89
CA ALA A 15 6.77 -11.72 1.54
C ALA A 15 7.33 -13.15 1.47
N ARG A 16 8.08 -13.59 2.50
CA ARG A 16 8.51 -15.00 2.64
C ARG A 16 7.30 -15.92 2.76
N ASN A 17 6.37 -15.61 3.66
CA ASN A 17 5.14 -16.41 3.83
C ASN A 17 4.33 -16.53 2.52
N TYR A 18 4.15 -15.44 1.78
CA TYR A 18 3.41 -15.50 0.51
C TYR A 18 4.13 -16.23 -0.61
N ARG A 19 5.45 -16.36 -0.52
CA ARG A 19 6.26 -17.10 -1.48
C ARG A 19 6.21 -18.59 -1.17
N ASP A 20 6.31 -18.95 0.11
CA ASP A 20 6.36 -20.34 0.56
C ASP A 20 4.93 -20.93 0.72
N ASN A 21 3.88 -20.09 0.83
CA ASN A 21 2.47 -20.49 0.94
C ASN A 21 1.57 -19.76 -0.10
N PRO A 22 1.32 -20.36 -1.27
CA PRO A 22 0.50 -19.75 -2.33
C PRO A 22 -0.97 -19.61 -1.94
N LYS A 23 -1.53 -20.50 -1.11
CA LYS A 23 -2.91 -20.40 -0.61
C LYS A 23 -3.09 -19.15 0.26
N SER A 24 -2.12 -18.84 1.12
CA SER A 24 -2.12 -17.61 1.93
C SER A 24 -2.09 -16.35 1.06
N ARG A 25 -1.28 -16.37 -0.01
CA ARG A 25 -1.22 -15.28 -1.00
C ARG A 25 -2.56 -15.11 -1.71
N ALA A 26 -3.17 -16.20 -2.17
CA ALA A 26 -4.48 -16.18 -2.84
C ALA A 26 -5.56 -15.60 -1.92
N LYS A 27 -5.64 -16.06 -0.66
CA LYS A 27 -6.58 -15.52 0.35
C LYS A 27 -6.40 -14.01 0.55
N LYS A 28 -5.15 -13.55 0.70
CA LYS A 28 -4.87 -12.11 0.87
C LYS A 28 -5.27 -11.30 -0.37
N ASN A 29 -5.00 -11.83 -1.56
CA ASN A 29 -5.36 -11.17 -2.82
C ASN A 29 -6.88 -11.08 -2.98
N ALA A 30 -7.62 -12.14 -2.66
CA ALA A 30 -9.08 -12.14 -2.68
C ALA A 30 -9.68 -11.09 -1.72
N TYR A 31 -9.19 -11.05 -0.47
CA TYR A 31 -9.58 -10.02 0.49
C TYR A 31 -9.29 -8.61 -0.02
N ASN A 32 -8.07 -8.37 -0.51
CA ASN A 32 -7.67 -7.06 -1.03
C ASN A 32 -8.52 -6.65 -2.25
N ARG A 33 -8.89 -7.60 -3.12
CA ARG A 33 -9.76 -7.36 -4.28
C ARG A 33 -11.13 -6.87 -3.84
N LYS A 34 -11.78 -7.59 -2.91
CA LYS A 34 -13.08 -7.19 -2.34
C LYS A 34 -13.01 -5.80 -1.70
N ARG A 35 -12.02 -5.59 -0.82
CA ARG A 35 -11.83 -4.32 -0.12
C ARG A 35 -11.53 -3.14 -1.06
N ASN A 36 -10.81 -3.37 -2.15
CA ASN A 36 -10.43 -2.31 -3.08
C ASN A 36 -11.49 -2.00 -4.14
N ALA A 37 -12.51 -2.86 -4.28
CA ALA A 37 -13.64 -2.66 -5.17
C ALA A 37 -14.76 -1.82 -4.53
N THR A 38 -14.70 -1.54 -3.22
CA THR A 38 -15.72 -0.71 -2.57
C THR A 38 -15.65 0.73 -3.07
N PRO A 39 -16.81 1.42 -3.23
CA PRO A 39 -16.85 2.82 -3.68
C PRO A 39 -16.00 3.75 -2.81
N GLU A 40 -16.04 3.55 -1.49
CA GLU A 40 -15.23 4.30 -0.52
C GLU A 40 -13.72 4.14 -0.77
N ALA A 41 -13.26 2.90 -1.00
CA ALA A 41 -11.84 2.64 -1.25
C ALA A 41 -11.39 3.21 -2.61
N ILE A 42 -12.30 3.25 -3.59
CA ILE A 42 -12.06 3.87 -4.89
C ILE A 42 -11.97 5.39 -4.72
N ALA A 43 -12.96 6.03 -4.08
CA ALA A 43 -12.99 7.47 -3.82
C ALA A 43 -11.73 7.93 -3.07
N TYR A 44 -11.37 7.21 -2.00
CA TYR A 44 -10.14 7.43 -1.24
C TYR A 44 -8.90 7.40 -2.13
N ARG A 45 -8.78 6.40 -3.01
CA ARG A 45 -7.62 6.28 -3.92
C ARG A 45 -7.59 7.40 -4.96
N VAL A 46 -8.75 7.80 -5.47
CA VAL A 46 -8.87 8.89 -6.45
C VAL A 46 -8.41 10.22 -5.84
N GLU A 47 -8.83 10.52 -4.62
CA GLU A 47 -8.41 11.73 -3.91
C GLU A 47 -6.88 11.78 -3.71
N LEU A 48 -6.30 10.68 -3.22
CA LEU A 48 -4.84 10.58 -3.06
C LEU A 48 -4.10 10.73 -4.41
N LYS A 49 -4.63 10.17 -5.49
CA LYS A 49 -4.05 10.30 -6.83
C LYS A 49 -4.12 11.74 -7.34
N ARG A 50 -5.25 12.43 -7.12
CA ARG A 50 -5.42 13.87 -7.44
C ARG A 50 -4.40 14.72 -6.68
N ALA A 51 -4.22 14.46 -5.38
CA ALA A 51 -3.23 15.16 -4.57
C ALA A 51 -1.79 14.93 -5.06
N ARG A 52 -1.44 13.69 -5.44
CA ARG A 52 -0.13 13.36 -6.05
C ARG A 52 0.09 14.06 -7.39
N ARG A 53 -0.95 14.14 -8.23
CA ARG A 53 -0.91 14.84 -9.52
C ARG A 53 -0.68 16.34 -9.32
N LYS A 54 -1.47 16.98 -8.45
CA LYS A 54 -1.32 18.40 -8.09
C LYS A 54 0.07 18.71 -7.54
N ALA A 55 0.68 17.75 -6.84
CA ALA A 55 2.03 17.83 -6.32
C ALA A 55 3.15 17.54 -7.33
N GLY A 56 2.84 17.20 -8.58
CA GLY A 56 3.84 16.80 -9.58
C GLY A 56 4.60 15.50 -9.25
N ALA A 57 4.04 14.67 -8.36
CA ALA A 57 4.65 13.44 -7.83
C ALA A 57 3.96 12.14 -8.31
N GLU A 58 3.02 12.25 -9.26
CA GLU A 58 2.43 11.11 -9.94
C GLU A 58 3.51 10.40 -10.80
N GLY A 59 3.61 9.08 -10.70
CA GLY A 59 4.61 8.30 -11.46
C GLY A 59 6.06 8.36 -10.93
N LYS A 60 6.42 9.36 -10.12
CA LYS A 60 7.82 9.60 -9.67
C LYS A 60 8.26 8.85 -8.39
N GLY A 61 7.46 7.89 -7.92
CA GLY A 61 7.74 7.19 -6.64
C GLY A 61 7.68 8.12 -5.43
N GLY A 62 8.44 7.82 -4.37
CA GLY A 62 8.64 8.74 -3.23
C GLY A 62 7.57 8.68 -2.12
N LYS A 63 7.43 9.79 -1.40
CA LYS A 63 6.49 9.93 -0.26
C LYS A 63 5.05 9.78 -0.74
N ASP A 64 4.24 9.09 0.05
CA ASP A 64 2.82 8.90 -0.21
C ASP A 64 2.01 10.00 0.49
N PHE A 65 0.84 10.32 -0.08
CA PHE A 65 -0.16 11.11 0.63
C PHE A 65 -1.03 10.19 1.48
N SER A 66 -1.42 10.66 2.66
CA SER A 66 -2.32 9.97 3.58
C SER A 66 -3.25 10.95 4.27
N HIS A 67 -4.44 10.49 4.63
CA HIS A 67 -5.34 11.23 5.50
C HIS A 67 -4.90 11.11 6.96
N THR A 68 -4.80 12.24 7.64
CA THR A 68 -4.69 12.29 9.10
C THR A 68 -6.04 11.99 9.75
N LYS A 69 -6.04 11.79 11.08
CA LYS A 69 -7.27 11.66 11.87
C LYS A 69 -8.21 12.87 11.71
N SER A 70 -7.65 14.05 11.40
CA SER A 70 -8.37 15.29 11.16
C SER A 70 -8.84 15.48 9.71
N GLY A 71 -8.68 14.47 8.84
CA GLY A 71 -9.10 14.53 7.44
C GLY A 71 -8.15 15.29 6.51
N ARG A 72 -7.05 15.87 7.02
CA ARG A 72 -6.06 16.57 6.20
C ARG A 72 -5.17 15.58 5.46
N LEU A 73 -4.80 15.93 4.22
CA LEU A 73 -3.80 15.19 3.46
C LEU A 73 -2.38 15.62 3.83
N VAL A 74 -1.56 14.67 4.27
CA VAL A 74 -0.14 14.88 4.59
C VAL A 74 0.75 14.02 3.70
N ARG A 75 1.93 14.54 3.37
CA ARG A 75 2.93 13.81 2.59
C ARG A 75 3.94 13.17 3.54
N GLU A 76 3.99 11.84 3.56
CA GLU A 76 4.84 11.12 4.50
C GLU A 76 5.54 9.91 3.89
N SER A 77 6.57 9.42 4.59
CA SER A 77 7.25 8.21 4.16
C SER A 77 6.28 7.01 4.22
N PRO A 78 6.30 6.10 3.23
CA PRO A 78 5.40 4.94 3.21
C PRO A 78 5.60 3.97 4.38
N SER A 79 6.77 3.99 5.03
CA SER A 79 7.04 3.19 6.23
C SER A 79 6.29 3.74 7.45
N LYS A 80 6.41 5.05 7.71
CA LYS A 80 5.72 5.74 8.81
C LYS A 80 4.19 5.63 8.68
N ASN A 81 3.65 5.86 7.48
CA ASN A 81 2.21 5.70 7.21
C ASN A 81 1.72 4.29 7.59
N ARG A 82 2.41 3.26 7.09
CA ARG A 82 2.04 1.86 7.32
C ARG A 82 2.24 1.42 8.77
N ALA A 83 3.13 2.06 9.54
CA ALA A 83 3.34 1.76 10.95
C ALA A 83 2.24 2.36 11.83
N ARG A 84 1.77 3.57 11.51
CA ARG A 84 0.70 4.26 12.26
C ARG A 84 -0.59 3.45 12.34
N ASN A 85 -0.88 2.67 11.31
CA ASN A 85 -2.09 1.85 11.23
C ASN A 85 -1.87 0.38 11.67
N ARG A 86 -0.75 0.07 12.33
CA ARG A 86 -0.43 -1.27 12.88
C ARG A 86 -0.72 -1.43 14.37
N SER A 87 -1.07 -0.34 15.06
CA SER A 87 -1.33 -0.35 16.51
C SER A 87 -2.83 -0.27 16.82
N ARG A 88 -3.59 -1.30 16.43
CA ARG A 88 -4.84 -1.66 17.11
C ARG A 88 -4.92 -3.19 17.09
N LYS A 89 -4.55 -3.78 18.22
CA LYS A 89 -4.90 -5.14 18.59
C LYS A 89 -6.19 -5.05 19.39
#